data_AF-A0A9D6LLJ8-F1
#
_entry.id   AF-A0A9D6LLJ8-F1
#
_cell.length_a   1.000
_cell.length_b   1.000
_cell.length_c   1.000
_cell.angle_alpha   90.00
_cell.angle_beta   90.00
_cell.angle_gamma   90.00
#
_symmetry.space_group_name_H-M   'P 1'
#
loop_
_entity.id
_entity.type
_entity.pdbx_description
1 polymer ?
#
loop_
_entity_poly.entity_id
_entity_poly.type
_entity_poly.pdbx_seq_one_letter_code
_entity_poly.pdbx_strand_id
1 'polypeptide(L)'
;MRHLTLHGFTLIELMIVVVIVGILAAIAYPGYTKYMQQTRRSDAQIALTNAAVQQEKFYSDCGTYATTLEGARLCATGVLGLAPATPILSPNLDYEITLVTPTSSAGVCPITSCFTLQANPNGAGVTGRQRNNGRLRITSTGVKTWDRANTNTPNATTHGPYTNRWTDK
;
A
#
# COMPACT_ATOMS: atom_id res chain seq x y z
N MET A 1 -18.47 47.66 -41.81
CA MET A 1 -18.32 46.70 -40.70
C MET A 1 -18.29 45.30 -41.32
N ARG A 2 -17.16 44.60 -41.26
CA ARG A 2 -17.00 43.25 -41.84
C ARG A 2 -17.78 42.27 -40.95
N HIS A 3 -18.85 41.69 -41.47
CA HIS A 3 -19.51 40.55 -40.84
C HIS A 3 -18.55 39.36 -40.89
N LEU A 4 -17.92 39.04 -39.76
CA LEU A 4 -17.28 37.76 -39.54
C LEU A 4 -18.40 36.75 -39.26
N THR A 5 -18.82 36.00 -40.26
CA THR A 5 -19.76 34.89 -40.10
C THR A 5 -19.07 33.79 -39.29
N LEU A 6 -19.46 33.65 -38.02
CA LEU A 6 -19.11 32.49 -37.20
C LEU A 6 -19.78 31.26 -37.82
N HIS A 7 -18.98 30.39 -38.44
CA HIS A 7 -19.45 29.10 -38.95
C HIS A 7 -19.65 28.17 -37.75
N GLY A 8 -20.87 27.62 -37.59
CA GLY A 8 -21.19 26.67 -36.54
C GLY A 8 -20.69 25.26 -36.86
N PHE A 9 -20.34 24.49 -35.82
CA PHE A 9 -20.01 23.06 -35.95
C PHE A 9 -21.22 22.26 -36.45
N THR A 10 -20.97 21.32 -37.36
CA THR A 10 -22.01 20.38 -37.81
C THR A 10 -22.18 19.24 -36.81
N LEU A 11 -23.39 18.67 -36.75
CA LEU A 11 -23.66 17.49 -35.91
C LEU A 11 -22.78 16.29 -36.29
N ILE A 12 -22.48 16.13 -37.58
CA ILE A 12 -21.65 15.02 -38.07
C ILE A 12 -20.18 15.17 -37.66
N GLU A 13 -19.63 16.39 -37.67
CA GLU A 13 -18.27 16.65 -37.16
C GLU A 13 -18.17 16.30 -35.68
N LEU A 14 -19.17 16.66 -34.87
CA LEU A 14 -19.20 16.32 -33.45
C LEU A 14 -19.29 14.80 -33.23
N MET A 15 -20.08 14.07 -34.03
CA MET A 15 -20.17 12.61 -33.92
C MET A 15 -18.82 11.93 -34.21
N ILE A 16 -18.09 12.38 -35.23
CA ILE A 16 -16.77 11.83 -35.56
C ILE A 16 -15.78 12.09 -34.41
N VAL A 17 -15.79 13.30 -33.83
CA VAL A 17 -14.93 13.63 -32.68
C VAL A 17 -15.22 12.71 -31.49
N VAL A 18 -16.49 12.52 -31.14
CA VAL A 18 -16.89 11.64 -30.03
C VAL A 18 -16.44 10.21 -30.27
N VAL A 19 -16.55 9.71 -31.50
CA VAL A 19 -16.07 8.37 -31.86
C VAL A 19 -14.55 8.25 -31.67
N ILE A 20 -13.78 9.23 -32.13
CA ILE A 20 -12.32 9.24 -31.96
C ILE A 20 -11.95 9.28 -30.47
N VAL A 21 -12.56 10.16 -29.68
CA VAL A 21 -12.33 10.24 -28.23
C VAL A 21 -12.71 8.93 -27.53
N GLY A 22 -13.81 8.29 -27.95
CA GLY A 22 -14.23 6.99 -27.41
C GLY A 22 -13.18 5.89 -27.62
N ILE A 23 -12.59 5.81 -28.83
CA ILE A 23 -11.53 4.84 -29.15
C ILE A 23 -10.28 5.11 -28.31
N LEU A 24 -9.85 6.37 -28.20
CA LEU A 24 -8.67 6.75 -27.41
C LEU A 24 -8.89 6.45 -25.92
N ALA A 25 -10.06 6.76 -25.38
CA ALA A 25 -10.40 6.51 -23.98
C ALA A 25 -10.39 5.00 -23.65
N ALA A 26 -10.88 4.15 -24.56
CA ALA A 26 -10.91 2.69 -24.37
C ALA A 26 -9.51 2.08 -24.17
N ILE A 27 -8.49 2.63 -24.83
CA ILE A 27 -7.10 2.15 -24.71
C ILE A 27 -6.39 2.83 -23.53
N ALA A 28 -6.59 4.15 -23.36
CA ALA A 28 -5.87 4.93 -22.36
C ALA A 28 -6.33 4.65 -20.92
N TYR A 29 -7.64 4.45 -20.71
CA TYR A 29 -8.22 4.27 -19.38
C TYR A 29 -7.66 3.05 -18.60
N PRO A 30 -7.64 1.82 -19.15
CA PRO A 30 -7.06 0.67 -18.44
C PRO A 30 -5.55 0.83 -18.18
N GLY A 31 -4.82 1.54 -19.05
CA GLY A 31 -3.41 1.86 -18.83
C GLY A 31 -3.19 2.80 -17.64
N TYR A 32 -3.97 3.88 -17.59
CA TYR A 32 -3.88 4.87 -16.51
C TYR A 32 -4.21 4.27 -15.13
N THR A 33 -5.27 3.45 -15.06
CA THR A 33 -5.67 2.80 -13.80
C THR A 33 -4.59 1.85 -13.26
N LYS A 34 -3.95 1.06 -14.13
CA LYS A 34 -2.80 0.21 -13.76
C LYS A 34 -1.60 1.03 -13.29
N TYR A 35 -1.30 2.14 -13.96
CA TYR A 35 -0.21 3.03 -13.56
C TYR A 35 -0.44 3.61 -12.16
N MET A 36 -1.64 4.15 -11.89
CA MET A 36 -2.02 4.66 -10.57
C MET A 36 -1.93 3.59 -9.48
N GLN A 37 -2.33 2.35 -9.78
CA GLN A 37 -2.19 1.23 -8.85
C GLN A 37 -0.72 0.95 -8.50
N GLN A 38 0.19 0.95 -9.48
CA GLN A 38 1.62 0.78 -9.25
C GLN A 38 2.21 1.92 -8.42
N THR A 39 1.86 3.18 -8.71
CA THR A 39 2.34 4.35 -7.95
C THR A 39 1.98 4.22 -6.48
N ARG A 40 0.72 3.93 -6.18
CA ARG A 40 0.24 3.77 -4.80
C ARG A 40 0.87 2.57 -4.08
N ARG A 41 1.18 1.47 -4.78
CA ARG A 41 1.98 0.37 -4.22
C ARG A 41 3.38 0.83 -3.87
N SER A 42 4.01 1.65 -4.72
CA SER A 42 5.33 2.23 -4.45
C SER A 42 5.31 3.05 -3.16
N ASP A 43 4.26 3.85 -2.93
CA ASP A 43 4.13 4.62 -1.69
C ASP A 43 4.04 3.72 -0.45
N ALA A 44 3.32 2.61 -0.55
CA ALA A 44 3.26 1.62 0.51
C ALA A 44 4.60 0.91 0.76
N GLN A 45 5.37 0.62 -0.29
CA GLN A 45 6.71 0.05 -0.17
C GLN A 45 7.67 1.02 0.55
N ILE A 46 7.57 2.31 0.26
CA ILE A 46 8.33 3.36 0.95
C ILE A 46 7.92 3.42 2.42
N ALA A 47 6.62 3.47 2.73
CA ALA A 47 6.11 3.51 4.09
C ALA A 47 6.53 2.27 4.90
N LEU A 48 6.46 1.07 4.32
CA LEU A 48 6.93 -0.17 4.95
C LEU A 48 8.43 -0.17 5.21
N THR A 49 9.23 0.31 4.25
CA THR A 49 10.69 0.38 4.41
C THR A 49 11.06 1.36 5.52
N ASN A 50 10.39 2.51 5.58
CA ASN A 50 10.59 3.48 6.66
C ASN A 50 10.21 2.89 8.02
N ALA A 51 9.06 2.22 8.12
CA ALA A 51 8.64 1.56 9.35
C ALA A 51 9.61 0.45 9.78
N ALA A 52 10.17 -0.32 8.83
CA ALA A 52 11.18 -1.34 9.12
C ALA A 52 12.47 -0.72 9.67
N VAL A 53 12.95 0.37 9.07
CA VAL A 53 14.12 1.11 9.59
C VAL A 53 13.86 1.63 11.02
N GLN A 54 12.65 2.09 11.31
CA GLN A 54 12.29 2.53 12.67
C GLN A 54 12.25 1.36 13.66
N GLN A 55 11.78 0.18 13.25
CA GLN A 55 11.85 -1.03 14.07
C GLN A 55 13.29 -1.40 14.43
N GLU A 56 14.22 -1.36 13.48
CA GLU A 56 15.65 -1.63 13.77
C GLU A 56 16.28 -0.59 14.71
N LYS A 57 15.92 0.69 14.55
CA LYS A 57 16.30 1.74 15.51
C LYS A 57 15.72 1.47 16.90
N PHE A 58 14.45 1.10 16.98
CA PHE A 58 13.80 0.76 18.24
C PHE A 58 14.47 -0.45 18.92
N TYR A 59 14.84 -1.48 18.17
CA TYR A 59 15.60 -2.60 18.69
C TYR A 59 16.97 -2.17 19.24
N SER A 60 17.66 -1.28 18.53
CA SER A 60 18.96 -0.75 18.96
C SER A 60 18.87 0.02 20.29
N ASP A 61 17.76 0.74 20.51
CA ASP A 61 17.56 1.55 21.70
C ASP A 61 16.93 0.78 22.87
N CYS A 62 16.07 -0.21 22.59
CA CYS A 62 15.20 -0.86 23.57
C CYS A 62 15.50 -2.37 23.76
N GLY A 63 16.33 -2.98 22.91
CA GLY A 63 16.68 -4.42 22.98
C GLY A 63 15.58 -5.39 22.55
N THR A 64 14.45 -4.89 22.05
CA THR A 64 13.33 -5.68 21.50
C THR A 64 12.68 -4.89 20.37
N TYR A 65 11.97 -5.54 19.45
CA TYR A 65 11.14 -4.83 18.49
C TYR A 65 9.85 -4.31 19.15
N ALA A 66 9.28 -3.26 18.56
CA ALA A 66 8.04 -2.66 19.04
C ALA A 66 6.83 -3.50 18.66
N THR A 67 5.96 -3.76 19.62
CA THR A 67 4.68 -4.48 19.44
C THR A 67 3.57 -3.61 18.88
N THR A 68 3.68 -2.29 19.04
CA THR A 68 2.69 -1.31 18.59
C THR A 68 3.38 -0.19 17.81
N LEU A 69 2.70 0.31 16.77
CA LEU A 69 3.27 1.33 15.90
C LEU A 69 2.82 2.76 16.25
N GLU A 70 1.67 2.91 16.91
CA GLU A 70 1.04 4.20 17.20
C GLU A 70 1.33 4.69 18.62
N GLY A 71 1.24 6.01 18.84
CA GLY A 71 1.39 6.64 20.15
C GLY A 71 2.76 7.32 20.35
N ALA A 72 3.08 7.67 21.58
CA ALA A 72 4.39 8.21 21.94
C ALA A 72 5.41 7.07 22.04
N ARG A 73 6.59 7.25 21.43
CA ARG A 73 7.65 6.25 21.46
C ARG A 73 8.09 5.93 22.90
N LEU A 74 7.98 4.67 23.31
CA LEU A 74 8.30 4.20 24.66
C LEU A 74 8.83 2.76 24.66
N CYS A 75 10.07 2.55 25.14
CA CYS A 75 10.67 1.22 25.21
C CYS A 75 9.91 0.27 26.16
N ALA A 76 9.52 0.76 27.34
CA ALA A 76 8.91 -0.04 28.39
C ALA A 76 7.60 -0.74 27.98
N THR A 77 6.86 -0.14 27.04
CA THR A 77 5.57 -0.63 26.55
C THR A 77 5.63 -1.12 25.10
N GLY A 78 6.82 -1.15 24.48
CA GLY A 78 6.98 -1.63 23.11
C GLY A 78 6.32 -0.74 22.05
N VAL A 79 6.24 0.58 22.29
CA VAL A 79 5.57 1.53 21.37
C VAL A 79 6.59 2.21 20.45
N LEU A 80 6.45 2.01 19.14
CA LEU A 80 7.35 2.58 18.13
C LEU A 80 7.16 4.10 17.95
N GLY A 81 5.91 4.54 17.94
CA GLY A 81 5.51 5.93 17.77
C GLY A 81 5.70 6.51 16.36
N LEU A 82 5.25 5.80 15.33
CA LEU A 82 5.24 6.28 13.94
C LEU A 82 4.18 7.35 13.66
N ALA A 83 3.07 7.34 14.40
CA ALA A 83 1.99 8.30 14.28
C ALA A 83 1.31 8.51 15.65
N PRO A 84 0.66 9.67 15.88
CA PRO A 84 0.00 9.94 17.15
C PRO A 84 -1.26 9.08 17.40
N ALA A 85 -1.84 8.51 16.34
CA ALA A 85 -3.02 7.65 16.39
C ALA A 85 -3.08 6.70 15.18
N THR A 86 -3.91 5.67 15.27
CA THR A 86 -4.31 4.76 14.17
C THR A 86 -5.43 5.36 13.30
N PRO A 87 -5.53 4.93 12.04
CA PRO A 87 -4.61 4.03 11.32
C PRO A 87 -3.32 4.74 10.89
N ILE A 88 -2.23 4.00 10.78
CA ILE A 88 -0.98 4.51 10.22
C ILE A 88 -1.02 4.34 8.72
N LEU A 89 -1.01 5.43 7.98
CA LEU A 89 -1.28 5.42 6.55
C LEU A 89 -0.04 5.72 5.72
N SER A 90 0.03 5.12 4.53
CA SER A 90 0.91 5.58 3.45
C SER A 90 0.59 7.04 3.08
N PRO A 91 1.53 7.79 2.47
CA PRO A 91 1.33 9.22 2.14
C PRO A 91 0.02 9.56 1.41
N ASN A 92 -0.41 8.71 0.48
CA ASN A 92 -1.63 8.91 -0.31
C ASN A 92 -2.88 8.22 0.28
N LEU A 93 -2.79 7.75 1.53
CA LEU A 93 -3.87 7.11 2.29
C LEU A 93 -4.44 5.82 1.66
N ASP A 94 -3.76 5.25 0.67
CA ASP A 94 -4.21 4.04 -0.03
C ASP A 94 -3.88 2.74 0.71
N TYR A 95 -2.90 2.78 1.61
CA TYR A 95 -2.47 1.64 2.42
C TYR A 95 -2.36 2.01 3.90
N GLU A 96 -2.74 1.08 4.76
CA GLU A 96 -2.54 1.08 6.20
C GLU A 96 -1.36 0.16 6.56
N ILE A 97 -0.44 0.66 7.38
CA ILE A 97 0.72 -0.07 7.88
C ILE A 97 0.39 -0.68 9.24
N THR A 98 0.57 -1.99 9.35
CA THR A 98 0.26 -2.78 10.55
C THR A 98 1.42 -3.72 10.88
N LEU A 99 1.55 -4.12 12.14
CA LEU A 99 2.26 -5.37 12.44
C LEU A 99 1.33 -6.54 12.15
N VAL A 100 1.89 -7.60 11.57
CA VAL A 100 1.28 -8.91 11.73
C VAL A 100 1.41 -9.26 13.21
N THR A 101 0.28 -9.57 13.86
CA THR A 101 0.15 -9.73 15.32
C THR A 101 1.39 -10.36 15.93
N PRO A 102 2.19 -9.59 16.68
CA PRO A 102 3.42 -10.11 17.22
C PRO A 102 3.09 -11.15 18.29
N THR A 103 3.41 -12.41 18.03
CA THR A 103 3.24 -13.47 19.01
C THR A 103 4.53 -13.65 19.80
N SER A 104 4.45 -13.67 21.12
CA SER A 104 5.59 -14.04 21.99
C SER A 104 5.86 -15.55 22.02
N SER A 105 5.14 -16.34 21.24
CA SER A 105 5.24 -17.81 21.21
C SER A 105 6.37 -18.31 20.31
N ALA A 106 7.22 -19.20 20.84
CA ALA A 106 8.31 -19.85 20.12
C ALA A 106 7.82 -20.57 18.85
N GLY A 107 8.55 -20.41 17.74
CA GLY A 107 8.26 -21.04 16.43
C GLY A 107 7.53 -20.14 15.44
N VAL A 108 6.97 -19.02 15.89
CA VAL A 108 6.35 -17.98 15.07
C VAL A 108 6.97 -16.65 15.49
N CYS A 109 7.50 -15.92 14.51
CA CYS A 109 8.33 -14.72 14.69
C CYS A 109 8.17 -13.99 16.05
N PRO A 110 9.01 -14.27 17.07
CA PRO A 110 8.88 -13.64 18.37
C PRO A 110 9.38 -12.20 18.32
N ILE A 111 8.61 -11.27 18.92
CA ILE A 111 8.92 -9.82 18.89
C ILE A 111 10.31 -9.49 19.47
N THR A 112 10.85 -10.37 20.32
CA THR A 112 12.20 -10.25 20.86
C THR A 112 13.30 -10.40 19.81
N SER A 113 13.03 -11.02 18.66
CA SER A 113 14.07 -11.27 17.65
C SER A 113 13.62 -11.03 16.22
N CYS A 114 12.36 -10.70 15.96
CA CYS A 114 11.90 -10.34 14.64
C CYS A 114 10.57 -9.59 14.66
N PHE A 115 10.25 -8.97 13.52
CA PHE A 115 8.93 -8.42 13.23
C PHE A 115 8.51 -8.78 11.80
N THR A 116 7.23 -8.59 11.52
CA THR A 116 6.68 -8.58 10.16
C THR A 116 5.72 -7.40 10.02
N LEU A 117 6.07 -6.48 9.14
CA LEU A 117 5.22 -5.34 8.81
C LEU A 117 4.40 -5.66 7.56
N GLN A 118 3.17 -5.19 7.56
CA GLN A 118 2.21 -5.42 6.49
C GLN A 118 1.51 -4.13 6.10
N ALA A 119 1.48 -3.85 4.79
CA ALA A 119 0.64 -2.81 4.22
C ALA A 119 -0.65 -3.43 3.69
N ASN A 120 -1.76 -3.07 4.33
CA ASN A 120 -3.12 -3.44 3.95
C ASN A 120 -3.73 -2.33 3.10
N PRO A 121 -4.42 -2.64 2.00
CA PRO A 121 -5.23 -1.63 1.31
C PRO A 121 -6.23 -0.94 2.26
N ASN A 122 -6.08 0.38 2.47
CA ASN A 122 -6.92 1.17 3.37
C ASN A 122 -8.36 1.24 2.82
N GLY A 123 -9.35 0.79 3.60
CA GLY A 123 -10.76 0.71 3.21
C GLY A 123 -11.12 -0.33 2.12
N ALA A 124 -10.20 -1.22 1.71
CA ALA A 124 -10.34 -1.95 0.44
C ALA A 124 -10.19 -3.47 0.51
N GLY A 125 -10.59 -4.10 1.62
CA GLY A 125 -10.93 -5.53 1.58
C GLY A 125 -12.09 -5.83 0.61
N VAL A 126 -12.96 -4.84 0.34
CA VAL A 126 -14.15 -5.05 -0.51
C VAL A 126 -14.58 -3.84 -1.38
N THR A 127 -14.20 -2.58 -1.08
CA THR A 127 -14.75 -1.38 -1.80
C THR A 127 -13.78 -0.22 -2.11
N GLY A 128 -12.51 -0.25 -1.69
CA GLY A 128 -11.57 0.86 -1.93
C GLY A 128 -10.76 0.79 -3.23
N ARG A 129 -10.01 1.85 -3.52
CA ARG A 129 -9.29 2.07 -4.81
C ARG A 129 -8.19 1.04 -5.13
N GLN A 130 -7.78 0.26 -4.14
CA GLN A 130 -6.77 -0.81 -4.22
C GLN A 130 -7.36 -2.21 -4.07
N ARG A 131 -8.68 -2.36 -4.22
CA ARG A 131 -9.35 -3.65 -4.20
C ARG A 131 -8.67 -4.59 -5.19
N ASN A 132 -8.34 -5.80 -4.73
CA ASN A 132 -7.64 -6.84 -5.51
C ASN A 132 -6.22 -6.48 -5.97
N ASN A 133 -5.60 -5.45 -5.37
CA ASN A 133 -4.20 -5.09 -5.66
C ASN A 133 -3.20 -5.50 -4.57
N GLY A 134 -3.67 -6.35 -3.66
CA GLY A 134 -2.80 -7.12 -2.82
C GLY A 134 -2.25 -6.44 -1.57
N ARG A 135 -1.73 -7.27 -0.66
CA ARG A 135 -1.03 -6.84 0.56
C ARG A 135 0.48 -6.97 0.38
N LEU A 136 1.22 -5.99 0.89
CA LEU A 136 2.68 -6.02 0.86
C LEU A 136 3.21 -6.37 2.25
N ARG A 137 4.30 -7.14 2.32
CA ARG A 137 4.99 -7.49 3.56
C ARG A 137 6.49 -7.23 3.47
N ILE A 138 7.06 -6.84 4.60
CA ILE A 138 8.50 -6.85 4.85
C ILE A 138 8.78 -7.50 6.21
N THR A 139 9.73 -8.44 6.25
CA THR A 139 10.20 -9.07 7.49
C THR A 139 11.42 -8.34 8.04
N SER A 140 11.75 -8.55 9.32
CA SER A 140 13.03 -8.13 9.94
C SER A 140 14.28 -8.57 9.16
N THR A 141 14.23 -9.72 8.48
CA THR A 141 15.32 -10.19 7.61
C THR A 141 15.38 -9.50 6.24
N GLY A 142 14.50 -8.52 5.99
CA GLY A 142 14.44 -7.76 4.75
C GLY A 142 13.71 -8.46 3.60
N VAL A 143 13.04 -9.60 3.86
CA VAL A 143 12.29 -10.33 2.83
C VAL A 143 11.03 -9.55 2.46
N LYS A 144 10.94 -9.17 1.18
CA LYS A 144 9.91 -8.29 0.62
C LYS A 144 8.96 -9.08 -0.27
N THR A 145 7.70 -9.20 0.12
CA THR A 145 6.72 -10.05 -0.58
C THR A 145 5.36 -9.40 -0.77
N TRP A 146 4.62 -9.89 -1.76
CA TRP A 146 3.36 -9.35 -2.23
C TRP A 146 2.33 -10.46 -2.45
N ASP A 147 1.21 -10.41 -1.75
CA ASP A 147 0.02 -11.20 -2.05
C ASP A 147 -0.86 -10.42 -3.02
N ARG A 148 -0.74 -10.68 -4.32
CA ARG A 148 -1.47 -9.97 -5.39
C ARG A 148 -2.99 -10.06 -5.25
N ALA A 149 -3.48 -11.24 -4.90
CA ALA A 149 -4.89 -11.57 -5.01
C ALA A 149 -5.67 -11.24 -3.72
N ASN A 150 -4.99 -10.79 -2.65
CA ASN A 150 -5.55 -10.65 -1.32
C ASN A 150 -6.18 -11.97 -0.80
N THR A 151 -5.80 -13.11 -1.38
CA THR A 151 -6.45 -14.41 -1.14
C THR A 151 -5.94 -15.07 0.13
N ASN A 152 -4.75 -14.69 0.60
CA ASN A 152 -4.33 -15.13 1.92
C ASN A 152 -5.11 -14.30 2.93
N THR A 153 -5.88 -14.95 3.79
CA THR A 153 -6.40 -14.29 5.00
C THR A 153 -5.21 -13.62 5.71
N PRO A 154 -5.35 -12.40 6.24
CA PRO A 154 -4.32 -11.79 7.07
C PRO A 154 -4.32 -12.54 8.40
N ASN A 155 -3.93 -13.81 8.37
CA ASN A 155 -3.96 -14.65 9.53
C ASN A 155 -2.66 -14.40 10.28
N ALA A 156 -2.83 -13.79 11.44
CA ALA A 156 -1.94 -13.69 12.59
C ALA A 156 -0.93 -14.84 12.75
N THR A 157 -1.24 -16.04 12.28
CA THR A 157 -0.42 -17.26 12.46
C THR A 157 0.63 -17.50 11.36
N THR A 158 0.56 -16.81 10.22
CA THR A 158 1.54 -16.97 9.13
C THR A 158 2.40 -15.72 8.99
N HIS A 159 3.46 -15.63 9.80
CA HIS A 159 4.48 -14.58 9.69
C HIS A 159 5.41 -14.75 8.48
N GLY A 160 5.20 -15.81 7.70
CA GLY A 160 6.02 -16.13 6.55
C GLY A 160 5.85 -15.17 5.36
N PRO A 161 6.83 -15.18 4.44
CA PRO A 161 6.76 -14.46 3.17
C PRO A 161 5.58 -14.93 2.31
N TYR A 162 5.01 -14.02 1.50
CA TYR A 162 4.12 -14.42 0.41
C TYR A 162 4.91 -15.00 -0.77
N THR A 163 4.20 -15.63 -1.72
CA THR A 163 4.83 -16.28 -2.89
C THR A 163 5.49 -15.31 -3.85
N ASN A 164 4.90 -14.12 -4.06
CA ASN A 164 5.43 -13.14 -5.01
C ASN A 164 6.32 -12.12 -4.30
N ARG A 165 7.30 -11.59 -5.02
CA ARG A 165 8.18 -10.50 -4.57
C ARG A 165 7.60 -9.14 -4.97
N TRP A 166 8.06 -8.07 -4.31
CA TRP A 166 7.70 -6.70 -4.68
C TRP A 166 8.12 -6.31 -6.10
N THR A 167 9.13 -7.00 -6.65
CA THR A 167 9.68 -6.79 -7.99
C THR A 167 8.84 -7.41 -9.10
N ASP A 168 7.94 -8.33 -8.76
CA ASP A 168 7.20 -9.07 -9.76
C ASP A 168 6.09 -8.18 -10.32
N LYS A 169 6.04 -8.01 -11.64
CA LYS A 169 5.03 -7.19 -12.34
C LYS A 169 3.70 -7.91 -12.51
#